data_AF-A0A7V5K3V0-F1
#
_entry.id   AF-A0A7V5K3V0-F1
#
_cell.length_a   1.000
_cell.length_b   1.000
_cell.length_c   1.000
_cell.angle_alpha   90.00
_cell.angle_beta   90.00
_cell.angle_gamma   90.00
#
_symmetry.space_group_name_H-M   'P 1'
#
loop_
_entity.id
_entity.type
_entity.pdbx_description
1 polymer ?
#
loop_
_entity_poly.entity_id
_entity_poly.type
_entity_poly.pdbx_seq_one_letter_code
_entity_poly.pdbx_strand_id
1 'polypeptide(L)'
;MMKIFMSNENIEYFIKLKELYESFFKKKLKEDNFIKEKLSALFKAINNSKRVFTETGSFDFCAKCAKSGEKCCQAGLEWKLRKEEFFINLLLAEKIGISIEFNLERPEDCLFLGEKGCSLIFAPLFCRNFFCDKLSKFLGHERLVKIQQTMEDEAVFGFELSDYINRKYLIPYFNLLR
;
A
#
# COMPACT_ATOMS: atom_id res chain seq x y z
N MET A 1 0.57 12.82 25.85
CA MET A 1 -0.82 13.12 25.46
C MET A 1 -1.03 13.24 23.95
N MET A 2 -0.10 13.78 23.15
CA MET A 2 -0.27 13.94 21.68
C MET A 2 -0.33 12.62 20.85
N LYS A 3 0.31 11.54 21.30
CA LYS A 3 0.35 10.26 20.55
C LYS A 3 -0.96 9.47 20.52
N ILE A 4 -1.83 9.63 21.53
CA ILE A 4 -3.11 8.90 21.62
C ILE A 4 -4.19 9.55 20.73
N PHE A 5 -4.08 10.86 20.47
CA PHE A 5 -5.03 11.57 19.61
C PHE A 5 -4.79 11.28 18.12
N MET A 6 -3.53 11.20 17.68
CA MET A 6 -3.20 10.95 16.27
C MET A 6 -3.62 9.56 15.76
N SER A 7 -3.63 8.55 16.64
CA SER A 7 -4.06 7.19 16.26
C SER A 7 -5.56 7.06 16.04
N ASN A 8 -6.38 7.98 16.52
CA ASN A 8 -7.84 7.91 16.29
C ASN A 8 -8.24 8.57 14.96
N GLU A 9 -7.57 9.68 14.60
CA GLU A 9 -7.90 10.43 13.37
C GLU A 9 -7.55 9.66 12.09
N ASN A 10 -6.39 8.97 12.05
CA ASN A 10 -6.00 8.18 10.89
C ASN A 10 -6.92 6.96 10.68
N ILE A 11 -7.29 6.26 11.74
CA ILE A 11 -8.23 5.14 11.71
C ILE A 11 -9.58 5.61 11.18
N GLU A 12 -10.13 6.66 11.79
CA GLU A 12 -11.44 7.20 11.40
C GLU A 12 -11.44 7.63 9.92
N TYR A 13 -10.36 8.26 9.47
CA TYR A 13 -10.17 8.63 8.07
C TYR A 13 -10.26 7.42 7.12
N PHE A 14 -9.49 6.35 7.38
CA PHE A 14 -9.48 5.18 6.50
C PHE A 14 -10.75 4.33 6.62
N ILE A 15 -11.42 4.31 7.79
CA ILE A 15 -12.75 3.72 7.96
C ILE A 15 -13.77 4.44 7.06
N LYS A 16 -13.86 5.77 7.16
CA LYS A 16 -14.78 6.57 6.33
C LYS A 16 -14.52 6.38 4.84
N LEU A 17 -13.25 6.33 4.43
CA LEU A 17 -12.91 6.03 3.04
C LEU A 17 -13.36 4.64 2.60
N LYS A 18 -13.22 3.62 3.45
CA LYS A 18 -13.67 2.26 3.16
C LYS A 18 -15.18 2.20 3.04
N GLU A 19 -15.92 2.85 3.94
CA GLU A 19 -17.38 2.94 3.88
C GLU A 19 -17.87 3.65 2.61
N LEU A 20 -17.23 4.76 2.25
CA LEU A 20 -17.53 5.50 1.02
C LEU A 20 -17.19 4.68 -0.23
N TYR A 21 -16.08 3.93 -0.20
CA TYR A 21 -15.75 2.98 -1.25
C TYR A 21 -16.87 1.95 -1.43
N GLU A 22 -17.25 1.25 -0.36
CA GLU A 22 -18.26 0.18 -0.40
C GLU A 22 -19.63 0.69 -0.86
N SER A 23 -20.06 1.84 -0.35
CA SER A 23 -21.39 2.40 -0.61
C SER A 23 -21.51 3.11 -1.97
N PHE A 24 -20.44 3.74 -2.47
CA PHE A 24 -20.53 4.65 -3.62
C PHE A 24 -19.62 4.29 -4.80
N PHE A 25 -18.34 4.02 -4.55
CA PHE A 25 -17.34 3.87 -5.61
C PHE A 25 -17.21 2.44 -6.13
N LYS A 26 -17.37 1.44 -5.27
CA LYS A 26 -17.09 0.03 -5.56
C LYS A 26 -17.71 -0.43 -6.87
N LYS A 27 -19.02 -0.26 -7.03
CA LYS A 27 -19.73 -0.66 -8.26
C LYS A 27 -19.14 0.04 -9.50
N LYS A 28 -18.95 1.36 -9.43
CA LYS A 28 -18.44 2.17 -10.56
C LYS A 28 -17.02 1.77 -10.96
N LEU A 29 -16.13 1.57 -9.98
CA LEU A 29 -14.75 1.18 -10.23
C LEU A 29 -14.67 -0.25 -10.77
N LYS A 30 -15.50 -1.17 -10.25
CA LYS A 30 -15.57 -2.55 -10.72
C LYS A 30 -16.19 -2.70 -12.11
N GLU A 31 -17.02 -1.78 -12.56
CA GLU A 31 -17.66 -1.84 -13.88
C GLU A 31 -16.78 -1.21 -14.98
N ASP A 32 -15.85 -0.32 -14.63
CA ASP A 32 -14.95 0.34 -15.57
C ASP A 32 -13.93 -0.63 -16.19
N ASN A 33 -13.95 -0.76 -17.52
CA ASN A 33 -13.10 -1.70 -18.24
C ASN A 33 -11.61 -1.31 -18.21
N PHE A 34 -11.28 -0.02 -18.23
CA PHE A 34 -9.89 0.43 -18.14
C PHE A 34 -9.31 0.07 -16.77
N ILE A 35 -10.09 0.27 -15.69
CA ILE A 35 -9.69 -0.14 -14.34
C ILE A 35 -9.48 -1.65 -14.28
N LYS A 36 -10.41 -2.47 -14.78
CA LYS A 36 -10.25 -3.94 -14.76
C LYS A 36 -8.96 -4.40 -15.43
N GLU A 37 -8.67 -3.87 -16.62
CA GLU A 37 -7.48 -4.22 -17.39
C GLU A 37 -6.20 -3.81 -16.65
N LYS A 38 -6.10 -2.54 -16.26
CA LYS A 38 -4.93 -2.01 -15.56
C LYS A 38 -4.72 -2.62 -14.18
N LEU A 39 -5.79 -2.94 -13.46
CA LEU A 39 -5.72 -3.66 -12.20
C LEU A 39 -5.11 -5.06 -12.38
N SER A 40 -5.41 -5.75 -13.49
CA SER A 40 -4.80 -7.04 -13.80
C SER A 40 -3.31 -6.92 -14.11
N ALA A 41 -2.91 -5.91 -14.87
CA ALA A 41 -1.50 -5.62 -15.15
C ALA A 41 -0.73 -5.27 -13.87
N LEU A 42 -1.27 -4.37 -13.06
CA LEU A 42 -0.71 -3.99 -11.76
C LEU A 42 -0.57 -5.20 -10.84
N PHE A 43 -1.59 -6.06 -10.75
CA PHE A 43 -1.52 -7.25 -9.91
C PHE A 43 -0.41 -8.22 -10.34
N LYS A 44 -0.16 -8.38 -11.65
CA LYS A 44 0.97 -9.18 -12.15
C LYS A 44 2.31 -8.55 -11.74
N ALA A 45 2.44 -7.23 -11.88
CA ALA A 45 3.65 -6.51 -11.49
C ALA A 45 3.92 -6.64 -9.98
N ILE A 46 2.90 -6.47 -9.13
CA ILE A 46 2.97 -6.69 -7.66
C ILE A 46 3.48 -8.07 -7.31
N ASN A 47 2.94 -9.11 -7.95
CA ASN A 47 3.39 -10.47 -7.69
C ASN A 47 4.84 -10.69 -8.15
N ASN A 48 5.26 -10.02 -9.23
CA ASN A 48 6.62 -10.10 -9.72
C ASN A 48 7.62 -9.47 -8.74
N SER A 49 7.39 -8.25 -8.25
CA SER A 49 8.31 -7.68 -7.25
C SER A 49 8.26 -8.45 -5.94
N LYS A 50 7.07 -8.87 -5.48
CA LYS A 50 6.95 -9.66 -4.25
C LYS A 50 7.81 -10.91 -4.32
N ARG A 51 7.82 -11.60 -5.47
CA ARG A 51 8.72 -12.73 -5.72
C ARG A 51 10.19 -12.32 -5.62
N VAL A 52 10.60 -11.21 -6.25
CA VAL A 52 11.99 -10.72 -6.20
C VAL A 52 12.42 -10.29 -4.79
N PHE A 53 11.55 -9.64 -4.01
CA PHE A 53 11.79 -9.32 -2.60
C PHE A 53 12.01 -10.58 -1.75
N THR A 54 11.23 -11.64 -2.02
CA THR A 54 11.42 -12.94 -1.37
C THR A 54 12.75 -13.59 -1.77
N GLU A 55 13.03 -13.69 -3.08
CA GLU A 55 14.24 -14.33 -3.62
C GLU A 55 15.54 -13.66 -3.16
N THR A 56 15.51 -12.34 -2.97
CA THR A 56 16.67 -11.57 -2.51
C THR A 56 16.88 -11.62 -1.00
N GLY A 57 15.93 -12.21 -0.25
CA GLY A 57 15.93 -12.29 1.20
C GLY A 57 15.49 -11.00 1.91
N SER A 58 14.92 -10.04 1.17
CA SER A 58 14.55 -8.73 1.73
C SER A 58 13.46 -8.84 2.79
N PHE A 59 12.43 -9.66 2.57
CA PHE A 59 11.36 -9.83 3.57
C PHE A 59 11.84 -10.53 4.83
N ASP A 60 12.69 -11.55 4.68
CA ASP A 60 13.27 -12.26 5.83
C ASP A 60 14.17 -11.35 6.66
N PHE A 61 14.93 -10.47 6.00
CA PHE A 61 15.72 -9.44 6.68
C PHE A 61 14.82 -8.52 7.51
N CYS A 62 13.79 -7.94 6.88
CA CYS A 62 12.86 -7.04 7.57
C CYS A 62 12.13 -7.74 8.73
N ALA A 63 11.74 -9.01 8.56
CA ALA A 63 11.09 -9.80 9.61
C ALA A 63 12.02 -10.03 10.82
N LYS A 64 13.33 -10.23 10.60
CA LYS A 64 14.32 -10.33 11.69
C LYS A 64 14.45 -9.02 12.46
N CYS A 65 14.54 -7.88 11.76
CA CYS A 65 14.55 -6.56 12.39
C CYS A 65 13.28 -6.31 13.22
N ALA A 66 12.10 -6.63 12.68
CA ALA A 66 10.85 -6.47 13.41
C ALA A 66 10.83 -7.31 14.70
N LYS A 67 11.32 -8.55 14.66
CA LYS A 67 11.43 -9.44 15.84
C LYS A 67 12.42 -8.92 16.89
N SER A 68 13.44 -8.16 16.50
CA SER A 68 14.37 -7.52 17.45
C SER A 68 13.85 -6.17 17.99
N GLY A 69 12.62 -5.79 17.64
CA GLY A 69 12.03 -4.51 18.04
C GLY A 69 12.43 -3.31 17.16
N GLU A 70 13.19 -3.53 16.07
CA GLU A 70 13.50 -2.47 15.11
C GLU A 70 12.33 -2.27 14.15
N LYS A 71 11.86 -1.03 14.04
CA LYS A 71 10.69 -0.70 13.23
C LYS A 71 10.95 0.48 12.31
N CYS A 72 10.89 0.22 11.01
CA CYS A 72 11.10 1.22 9.97
C CYS A 72 9.77 1.76 9.39
N CYS A 73 8.65 1.07 9.63
CA CYS A 73 7.31 1.44 9.19
C CYS A 73 6.48 1.96 10.38
N GLN A 74 6.66 3.23 10.72
CA GLN A 74 6.11 3.85 11.93
C GLN A 74 4.81 4.63 11.67
N ALA A 75 4.10 4.95 12.75
CA ALA A 75 2.91 5.79 12.71
C ALA A 75 3.19 7.11 11.99
N GLY A 76 2.20 7.56 11.20
CA GLY A 76 2.28 8.73 10.34
C GLY A 76 2.64 8.41 8.89
N LEU A 77 3.24 7.25 8.59
CA LEU A 77 3.52 6.84 7.21
C LEU A 77 2.26 6.50 6.42
N GLU A 78 1.20 6.05 7.09
CA GLU A 78 -0.10 5.79 6.49
C GLU A 78 -0.66 7.02 5.75
N TRP A 79 -0.35 8.25 6.17
CA TRP A 79 -0.77 9.47 5.50
C TRP A 79 -0.14 9.69 4.12
N LYS A 80 0.90 8.92 3.78
CA LYS A 80 1.48 8.91 2.43
C LYS A 80 0.63 8.11 1.45
N LEU A 81 -0.31 7.27 1.93
CA LEU A 81 -1.24 6.54 1.10
C LEU A 81 -2.36 7.47 0.63
N ARG A 82 -2.45 7.70 -0.69
CA ARG A 82 -3.49 8.53 -1.28
C ARG A 82 -4.81 7.76 -1.41
N LYS A 83 -5.92 8.49 -1.54
CA LYS A 83 -7.29 7.93 -1.58
C LYS A 83 -7.45 6.92 -2.71
N GLU A 84 -6.96 7.24 -3.90
CA GLU A 84 -6.99 6.38 -5.08
C GLU A 84 -6.13 5.13 -4.91
N GLU A 85 -4.97 5.24 -4.25
CA GLU A 85 -4.12 4.09 -3.93
C GLU A 85 -4.80 3.16 -2.92
N PHE A 86 -5.51 3.73 -1.94
CA PHE A 86 -6.32 2.95 -0.99
C PHE A 86 -7.48 2.23 -1.69
N PHE A 87 -8.18 2.89 -2.62
CA PHE A 87 -9.25 2.25 -3.40
C PHE A 87 -8.72 1.14 -4.31
N ILE A 88 -7.54 1.31 -4.91
CA ILE A 88 -6.85 0.24 -5.65
C ILE A 88 -6.56 -0.95 -4.73
N ASN A 89 -6.06 -0.70 -3.52
CA ASN A 89 -5.83 -1.77 -2.55
C ASN A 89 -7.11 -2.51 -2.17
N LEU A 90 -8.24 -1.81 -1.99
CA LEU A 90 -9.53 -2.45 -1.71
C LEU A 90 -10.01 -3.32 -2.88
N LEU A 91 -9.87 -2.86 -4.12
CA LEU A 91 -10.17 -3.65 -5.33
C LEU A 91 -9.30 -4.90 -5.43
N LEU A 92 -7.99 -4.78 -5.16
CA LEU A 92 -7.07 -5.91 -5.14
C LEU A 92 -7.42 -6.91 -4.03
N ALA A 93 -7.77 -6.42 -2.84
CA ALA A 93 -8.13 -7.26 -1.69
C ALA A 93 -9.37 -8.09 -1.99
N GLU A 94 -10.41 -7.46 -2.56
CA GLU A 94 -11.61 -8.15 -3.01
C GLU A 94 -11.30 -9.18 -4.10
N LYS A 95 -10.43 -8.84 -5.07
CA LYS A 95 -10.03 -9.75 -6.15
C LYS A 95 -9.40 -11.05 -5.65
N ILE A 96 -8.67 -11.01 -4.54
CA ILE A 96 -8.00 -12.17 -3.95
C ILE A 96 -8.71 -12.73 -2.71
N GLY A 97 -9.90 -12.20 -2.37
CA GLY A 97 -10.73 -12.71 -1.29
C GLY A 97 -10.23 -12.39 0.12
N ILE A 98 -9.51 -11.29 0.31
CA ILE A 98 -9.03 -10.86 1.63
C ILE A 98 -9.56 -9.47 2.00
N SER A 99 -9.49 -9.11 3.28
CA SER A 99 -9.73 -7.75 3.77
C SER A 99 -8.43 -7.06 4.16
N ILE A 100 -8.37 -5.74 3.96
CA ILE A 100 -7.31 -4.91 4.54
C ILE A 100 -7.59 -4.78 6.04
N GLU A 101 -6.61 -5.18 6.85
CA GLU A 101 -6.62 -5.08 8.30
C GLU A 101 -5.87 -3.83 8.76
N PHE A 102 -6.39 -3.19 9.82
CA PHE A 102 -5.73 -2.10 10.51
C PHE A 102 -5.02 -2.62 11.76
N ASN A 103 -3.81 -2.13 11.99
CA ASN A 103 -3.04 -2.39 13.19
C ASN A 103 -3.50 -1.48 14.33
N LEU A 104 -4.31 -2.03 15.23
CA LEU A 104 -4.86 -1.31 16.38
C LEU A 104 -4.09 -1.56 17.67
N GLU A 105 -3.28 -2.61 17.70
CA GLU A 105 -2.59 -3.07 18.91
C GLU A 105 -1.26 -2.34 19.15
N ARG A 106 -0.64 -1.84 18.08
CA ARG A 106 0.67 -1.17 18.12
C ARG A 106 0.55 0.25 17.54
N PRO A 107 0.08 1.23 18.33
CA PRO A 107 -0.23 2.58 17.85
C PRO A 107 1.01 3.39 17.41
N GLU A 108 2.22 2.93 17.73
CA GLU A 108 3.48 3.50 17.26
C GLU A 108 3.88 3.05 15.85
N ASP A 109 3.23 2.01 15.32
CA ASP A 109 3.46 1.46 14.00
C ASP A 109 2.55 2.12 12.97
N CYS A 110 2.91 2.00 11.69
CA CYS A 110 2.00 2.37 10.61
C CYS A 110 0.70 1.58 10.74
N LEU A 111 -0.43 2.23 10.44
CA LEU A 111 -1.77 1.65 10.53
C LEU A 111 -1.92 0.36 9.70
N PHE A 112 -1.13 0.18 8.65
CA PHE A 112 -1.19 -1.00 7.79
C PHE A 112 -0.12 -2.05 8.11
N LEU A 113 0.69 -1.88 9.16
CA LEU A 113 1.74 -2.84 9.51
C LEU A 113 1.20 -3.98 10.40
N GLY A 114 0.91 -5.13 9.82
CA GLY A 114 0.52 -6.35 10.54
C GLY A 114 1.72 -7.22 10.95
N GLU A 115 1.45 -8.32 11.67
CA GLU A 115 2.48 -9.27 12.12
C GLU A 115 3.22 -9.96 10.95
N LYS A 116 2.53 -10.12 9.82
CA LYS A 116 3.05 -10.73 8.59
C LYS A 116 3.60 -9.69 7.60
N GLY A 117 3.75 -8.44 8.02
CA GLY A 117 4.13 -7.32 7.17
C GLY A 117 2.95 -6.42 6.80
N CYS A 118 3.12 -5.59 5.78
CA CYS A 118 2.10 -4.63 5.35
C CYS A 118 0.81 -5.34 4.89
N SER A 119 -0.34 -4.88 5.34
CA SER A 119 -1.66 -5.36 4.92
C SER A 119 -2.09 -4.81 3.56
N LEU A 120 -1.41 -3.77 3.05
CA LEU A 120 -1.59 -3.28 1.69
C LEU A 120 -0.97 -4.26 0.68
N ILE A 121 -1.69 -4.50 -0.41
CA ILE A 121 -1.26 -5.34 -1.53
C ILE A 121 -0.41 -4.51 -2.50
N PHE A 122 -0.82 -3.26 -2.72
CA PHE A 122 -0.12 -2.26 -3.52
C PHE A 122 0.45 -1.19 -2.58
N ALA A 123 1.76 -1.26 -2.33
CA ALA A 123 2.43 -0.25 -1.51
C ALA A 123 2.47 1.10 -2.25
N PRO A 124 2.19 2.23 -1.58
CA PRO A 124 2.31 3.55 -2.19
C PRO A 124 3.75 3.86 -2.60
N LEU A 125 3.93 4.74 -3.58
CA LEU A 125 5.24 5.00 -4.19
C LEU A 125 6.30 5.45 -3.17
N PHE A 126 5.90 6.14 -2.11
CA PHE A 126 6.81 6.52 -1.04
C PHE A 126 7.44 5.29 -0.35
N CYS A 127 6.63 4.29 0.01
CA CYS A 127 7.09 3.08 0.70
C CYS A 127 8.05 2.26 -0.16
N ARG A 128 7.92 2.37 -1.49
CA ARG A 128 8.77 1.70 -2.47
C ARG A 128 10.19 2.24 -2.53
N ASN A 129 10.36 3.52 -2.23
CA ASN A 129 11.67 4.17 -2.25
C ASN A 129 12.37 4.14 -0.89
N PHE A 130 11.79 3.45 0.09
CA PHE A 130 12.29 3.41 1.45
C PHE A 130 13.08 2.12 1.72
N PHE A 131 14.35 2.12 1.30
CA PHE A 131 15.33 1.10 1.70
C PHE A 131 16.16 1.63 2.86
N CYS A 132 16.07 1.00 4.03
CA CYS A 132 16.92 1.40 5.16
C CYS A 132 18.38 1.01 4.88
N ASP A 133 19.33 1.76 5.46
CA ASP A 133 20.77 1.54 5.24
C ASP A 133 21.22 0.11 5.53
N LYS A 134 20.63 -0.53 6.56
CA LYS A 134 20.95 -1.90 6.92
C LYS A 134 20.49 -2.89 5.84
N LEU A 135 19.30 -2.70 5.29
CA LEU A 135 18.77 -3.51 4.20
C LEU A 135 19.58 -3.30 2.92
N SER A 136 19.89 -2.04 2.58
CA SER A 136 20.71 -1.71 1.40
C SER A 136 22.10 -2.36 1.48
N LYS A 137 22.75 -2.31 2.66
CA LYS A 137 24.03 -3.00 2.89
C LYS A 137 23.90 -4.53 2.81
N PHE A 138 22.84 -5.09 3.38
CA PHE A 138 22.58 -6.54 3.34
C PHE A 138 22.36 -7.05 1.91
N LEU A 139 21.57 -6.32 1.11
CA LEU A 139 21.28 -6.69 -0.28
C LEU A 139 22.53 -6.55 -1.17
N GLY A 140 23.32 -5.51 -0.94
CA GLY A 140 24.38 -5.12 -1.86
C GLY A 140 23.80 -4.55 -3.16
N HIS A 141 24.68 -4.08 -4.05
CA HIS A 141 24.27 -3.33 -5.24
C HIS A 141 23.39 -4.14 -6.19
N GLU A 142 23.81 -5.35 -6.57
CA GLU A 142 23.13 -6.16 -7.60
C GLU A 142 21.68 -6.51 -7.22
N ARG A 143 21.47 -7.01 -5.99
CA ARG A 143 20.11 -7.36 -5.52
C ARG A 143 19.23 -6.12 -5.34
N LEU A 144 19.81 -5.01 -4.88
CA LEU A 144 19.07 -3.76 -4.73
C LEU A 144 18.60 -3.23 -6.10
N VAL A 145 19.48 -3.20 -7.10
CA VAL A 145 19.14 -2.81 -8.48
C VAL A 145 18.05 -3.73 -9.04
N LYS A 146 18.19 -5.06 -8.86
CA LYS A 146 17.18 -6.03 -9.31
C LYS A 146 15.80 -5.75 -8.70
N ILE A 147 15.74 -5.50 -7.39
CA ILE A 147 14.49 -5.14 -6.71
C ILE A 147 13.90 -3.86 -7.33
N GLN A 148 14.71 -2.79 -7.40
CA GLN A 148 14.26 -1.49 -7.88
C GLN A 148 13.72 -1.53 -9.31
N GLN A 149 14.43 -2.20 -10.22
CA GLN A 149 13.97 -2.42 -11.60
C GLN A 149 12.65 -3.19 -11.66
N THR A 150 12.49 -4.22 -10.81
CA THR A 150 11.25 -5.01 -10.78
C THR A 150 10.06 -4.19 -10.28
N MET A 151 10.29 -3.15 -9.48
CA MET A 151 9.25 -2.27 -8.96
C MET A 151 8.80 -1.21 -9.96
N GLU A 152 9.50 -1.04 -11.09
CA GLU A 152 9.20 -0.03 -12.09
C GLU A 152 7.84 -0.25 -12.74
N ASP A 153 7.54 -1.49 -13.15
CA ASP A 153 6.22 -1.85 -13.71
C ASP A 153 5.09 -1.51 -12.75
N GLU A 154 5.27 -1.78 -11.45
CA GLU A 154 4.27 -1.42 -10.46
C GLU A 154 4.13 0.08 -10.25
N ALA A 155 5.22 0.83 -10.34
CA ALA A 155 5.19 2.28 -10.25
C ALA A 155 4.44 2.87 -11.44
N VAL A 156 4.72 2.38 -12.66
CA VAL A 156 4.06 2.82 -13.90
C VAL A 156 2.57 2.47 -13.87
N PHE A 157 2.22 1.19 -13.71
CA PHE A 157 0.81 0.78 -13.70
C PHE A 157 0.04 1.35 -12.51
N GLY A 158 0.71 1.46 -11.36
CA GLY A 158 0.14 2.08 -10.16
C GLY A 158 -0.17 3.56 -10.40
N PHE A 159 0.77 4.32 -10.97
CA PHE A 159 0.57 5.73 -11.30
C PHE A 159 -0.55 5.92 -12.32
N GLU A 160 -0.54 5.18 -13.43
CA GLU A 160 -1.57 5.28 -14.47
C GLU A 160 -2.97 5.01 -13.91
N LEU A 161 -3.12 3.95 -13.12
CA LEU A 161 -4.40 3.59 -12.53
C LEU A 161 -4.83 4.61 -11.46
N SER A 162 -3.91 5.07 -10.62
CA SER A 162 -4.17 6.12 -9.63
C SER A 162 -4.61 7.43 -10.29
N ASP A 163 -3.89 7.91 -11.31
CA ASP A 163 -4.23 9.15 -12.00
C ASP A 163 -5.60 9.04 -12.69
N TYR A 164 -5.89 7.90 -13.33
CA TYR A 164 -7.20 7.65 -13.93
C TYR A 164 -8.34 7.66 -12.91
N ILE A 165 -8.19 6.94 -11.79
CA ILE A 165 -9.19 6.92 -10.72
C ILE A 165 -9.38 8.32 -10.14
N ASN A 166 -8.28 9.04 -9.90
CA ASN A 166 -8.33 10.38 -9.35
C ASN A 166 -9.08 11.35 -10.29
N ARG A 167 -8.72 11.39 -11.58
CA ARG A 167 -9.34 12.29 -12.57
C ARG A 167 -10.79 11.96 -12.87
N LYS A 168 -11.10 10.67 -13.02
CA LYS A 168 -12.44 10.24 -13.46
C LYS A 168 -13.43 10.11 -12.31
N TYR A 169 -12.97 9.77 -11.11
CA TYR A 169 -13.85 9.49 -9.97
C TYR A 169 -13.58 10.42 -8.80
N LEU A 170 -12.35 10.62 -8.34
CA LEU A 170 -12.18 11.36 -7.09
C LEU A 170 -12.36 12.87 -7.24
N ILE A 171 -11.81 13.49 -8.29
CA ILE A 171 -11.97 14.93 -8.56
C ILE A 171 -13.44 15.30 -8.80
N PRO A 172 -14.21 14.60 -9.66
CA PRO A 172 -15.62 14.91 -9.89
C PRO A 172 -16.49 14.75 -8.65
N TYR A 173 -16.12 13.84 -7.74
CA TYR A 173 -16.84 13.57 -6.49
C TYR A 173 -16.12 14.15 -5.26
N PHE A 174 -15.31 15.20 -5.42
CA PHE A 174 -14.48 15.76 -4.34
C PHE A 174 -15.28 16.16 -3.09
N ASN A 175 -16.52 16.65 -3.27
CA ASN A 175 -17.39 17.02 -2.15
C ASN A 175 -17.80 15.83 -1.26
N LEU A 176 -17.80 14.61 -1.81
CA LEU A 176 -18.07 13.39 -1.04
C LEU A 176 -16.84 12.89 -0.27
N LEU A 177 -15.65 13.42 -0.59
CA LEU A 177 -14.35 13.00 -0.04
C LEU A 177 -13.81 13.96 1.02
N ARG A 178 -14.60 14.98 1.38
CA ARG A 178 -14.30 15.99 2.41
C ARG A 178 -14.82 15.58 3.78
#